data_AF-A0A258FJS8-F1
#
_entry.id   AF-A0A258FJS8-F1
#
_cell.length_a   1.000
_cell.length_b   1.000
_cell.length_c   1.000
_cell.angle_alpha   90.00
_cell.angle_beta   90.00
_cell.angle_gamma   90.00
#
_symmetry.space_group_name_H-M   'P 1'
#
loop_
_entity.id
_entity.type
_entity.pdbx_description
1 polymer ?
#
loop_
_entity_poly.entity_id
_entity_poly.type
_entity_poly.pdbx_seq_one_letter_code
_entity_poly.pdbx_strand_id
1 'polypeptide(L)'
;MSVRSGIQVRLDERGENDSKAGRVSLPTTLKSDRINVRTAMFQRLAASRLFAYGDRAGVLRTAQKRSGRAFRLDVRQKVIVKALVSRHAGKGAARAAALAAHVSYLGRAGAGVEGKPAEFYDRTGDAVDAAEATRDWGSDRHHFRFIVSPEHGDRIADLRGYTREVMARVSADLGEPGLRWIGTCHFDTDQPHAHLVVRGKRADGRDLVIPRDYIGFGFRARSQEVAQERLGDLSRADAERRIWKETEADRFTGFDRRLVQAADADGLVEDGVGGTDAWAALSRGRLRHLERLGLAERTGGRYRLDAHMETKLRTLQIRRDVIRTLNQRRMAGARDVRPLGAETVRGHVVQAGRHDEVGASPFVVVKDRAGMEHYARLAPGTTTPAVGKAVEILGTDRGIARLGTLDRGQPTLER
;
A
#
# COMPACT_ATOMS: atom_id res chain seq x y z
N MET A 1 -38.94 -28.17 -55.09
CA MET A 1 -38.85 -26.70 -54.85
C MET A 1 -37.86 -26.45 -53.73
N SER A 2 -36.90 -25.55 -53.91
CA SER A 2 -35.89 -25.27 -52.88
C SER A 2 -36.51 -24.41 -51.78
N VAL A 3 -36.02 -24.55 -50.54
CA VAL A 3 -36.46 -23.75 -49.37
C VAL A 3 -36.43 -22.24 -49.68
N ARG A 4 -35.51 -21.82 -50.56
CA ARG A 4 -35.36 -20.45 -51.03
C ARG A 4 -36.54 -19.98 -51.88
N SER A 5 -37.11 -20.82 -52.75
CA SER A 5 -38.28 -20.44 -53.56
C SER A 5 -39.54 -20.34 -52.71
N GLY A 6 -39.68 -21.19 -51.68
CA GLY A 6 -40.81 -21.11 -50.74
C GLY A 6 -40.79 -19.88 -49.83
N ILE A 7 -39.60 -19.32 -49.56
CA ILE A 7 -39.46 -18.09 -48.77
C ILE A 7 -39.74 -16.84 -49.62
N GLN A 8 -39.32 -16.85 -50.89
CA GLN A 8 -39.53 -15.72 -51.80
C GLN A 8 -41.02 -15.50 -52.10
N VAL A 9 -41.77 -16.58 -52.37
CA VAL A 9 -43.22 -16.51 -52.61
C VAL A 9 -43.98 -15.92 -51.41
N ARG A 10 -43.55 -16.22 -50.17
CA ARG A 10 -44.19 -15.68 -48.95
C ARG A 10 -43.83 -14.22 -48.66
N LEU A 11 -42.74 -13.72 -49.24
CA LEU A 11 -42.34 -12.31 -49.11
C LEU A 11 -43.06 -11.43 -50.13
N ASP A 12 -43.33 -11.96 -51.32
CA ASP A 12 -43.97 -11.22 -52.41
C ASP A 12 -45.50 -11.12 -52.24
N GLU A 13 -46.13 -12.01 -51.46
CA GLU A 13 -47.58 -11.98 -51.18
C GLU A 13 -48.02 -10.95 -50.12
N ARG A 14 -47.10 -10.17 -49.52
CA ARG A 14 -47.47 -9.22 -48.46
C ARG A 14 -47.81 -7.83 -49.03
N GLY A 15 -49.01 -7.76 -49.60
CA GLY A 15 -49.67 -6.54 -50.05
C GLY A 15 -49.90 -5.51 -48.93
N GLU A 16 -49.97 -4.26 -49.36
CA GLU A 16 -50.22 -3.03 -48.61
C GLU A 16 -51.53 -3.10 -47.79
N ASN A 17 -51.46 -3.55 -46.54
CA ASN A 17 -52.30 -3.08 -45.43
C ASN A 17 -51.97 -3.90 -44.18
N ASP A 18 -51.05 -3.42 -43.34
CA ASP A 18 -51.24 -3.62 -41.91
C ASP A 18 -50.47 -2.58 -41.09
N SER A 19 -51.25 -1.71 -40.46
CA SER A 19 -50.85 -0.56 -39.66
C SER A 19 -50.43 -0.95 -38.24
N LYS A 20 -49.31 -0.38 -37.79
CA LYS A 20 -48.97 -0.05 -36.39
C LYS A 20 -49.35 -1.05 -35.27
N ALA A 21 -48.45 -1.99 -34.98
CA ALA A 21 -48.17 -2.43 -33.61
C ALA A 21 -46.72 -2.97 -33.52
N GLY A 22 -46.07 -2.73 -32.39
CA GLY A 22 -44.62 -2.72 -32.20
C GLY A 22 -43.84 -3.90 -32.78
N ARG A 23 -42.78 -3.60 -33.53
CA ARG A 23 -41.72 -4.55 -33.89
C ARG A 23 -40.38 -4.03 -33.38
N VAL A 24 -39.75 -4.82 -32.52
CA VAL A 24 -38.36 -4.66 -32.11
C VAL A 24 -37.48 -4.96 -33.33
N SER A 25 -36.78 -3.94 -33.83
CA SER A 25 -35.77 -4.07 -34.89
C SER A 25 -34.41 -4.37 -34.25
N LEU A 26 -33.71 -5.39 -34.75
CA LEU A 26 -32.30 -5.63 -34.40
C LEU A 26 -31.42 -4.62 -35.16
N PRO A 27 -30.42 -3.99 -34.52
CA PRO A 27 -29.58 -3.00 -35.17
C PRO A 27 -28.79 -3.62 -36.33
N THR A 28 -28.85 -3.02 -37.51
CA THR A 28 -28.12 -3.43 -38.72
C THR A 28 -26.66 -2.94 -38.74
N THR A 29 -26.20 -2.28 -37.69
CA THR A 29 -24.80 -1.85 -37.53
C THR A 29 -24.35 -2.08 -36.08
N LEU A 30 -23.24 -2.80 -35.91
CA LEU A 30 -22.53 -2.89 -34.63
C LEU A 30 -21.90 -1.52 -34.38
N LYS A 31 -22.43 -0.77 -33.41
CA LYS A 31 -21.75 0.43 -32.89
C LYS A 31 -20.35 0.00 -32.47
N SER A 32 -19.33 0.72 -32.94
CA SER A 32 -17.97 0.51 -32.44
C SER A 32 -18.00 0.73 -30.92
N ASP A 33 -17.61 -0.31 -30.20
CA ASP A 33 -17.59 -0.29 -28.75
C ASP A 33 -16.57 0.77 -28.31
N ARG A 34 -17.04 1.89 -27.74
CA ARG A 34 -16.17 2.91 -27.11
C ARG A 34 -15.50 2.38 -25.83
N ILE A 35 -15.67 1.10 -25.53
CA ILE A 35 -15.26 0.44 -24.30
C ILE A 35 -14.11 -0.50 -24.66
N ASN A 36 -12.90 -0.16 -24.21
CA ASN A 36 -11.72 -1.01 -24.33
C ASN A 36 -12.06 -2.45 -23.87
N VAL A 37 -11.58 -3.46 -24.59
CA VAL A 37 -11.71 -4.90 -24.28
C VAL A 37 -11.43 -5.21 -22.81
N ARG A 38 -10.47 -4.50 -22.20
CA ARG A 38 -10.16 -4.58 -20.77
C ARG A 38 -11.37 -4.23 -19.88
N THR A 39 -12.09 -3.16 -20.22
CA THR A 39 -13.29 -2.70 -19.52
C THR A 39 -14.50 -3.61 -19.74
N ALA A 40 -14.65 -4.18 -20.94
CA ALA A 40 -15.68 -5.17 -21.22
C ALA A 40 -15.44 -6.49 -20.44
N MET A 41 -14.17 -6.90 -20.31
CA MET A 41 -13.76 -8.04 -19.49
C MET A 41 -14.02 -7.80 -18.00
N PHE A 42 -13.79 -6.58 -17.50
CA PHE A 42 -14.14 -6.18 -16.13
C PHE A 42 -15.65 -6.25 -15.85
N GLN A 43 -16.49 -5.87 -16.82
CA GLN A 43 -17.95 -5.98 -16.68
C GLN A 43 -18.40 -7.45 -16.66
N ARG A 44 -17.80 -8.31 -17.49
CA ARG A 44 -18.08 -9.75 -17.50
C ARG A 44 -17.64 -10.47 -16.23
N LEU A 45 -16.49 -10.10 -15.67
CA LEU A 45 -16.01 -10.66 -14.40
C LEU A 45 -16.88 -10.21 -13.22
N ALA A 46 -17.30 -8.95 -13.21
CA ALA A 46 -18.23 -8.41 -12.20
C ALA A 46 -19.65 -9.03 -12.28
N ALA A 47 -20.04 -9.57 -13.43
CA ALA A 47 -21.34 -10.22 -13.64
C ALA A 47 -21.32 -11.75 -13.42
N SER A 48 -20.16 -12.35 -13.15
CA SER A 48 -20.07 -13.80 -12.92
C SER A 48 -20.60 -14.17 -11.53
N ARG A 49 -21.59 -15.07 -11.48
CA ARG A 49 -22.26 -15.53 -10.25
C ARG A 49 -21.35 -16.25 -9.23
N LEU A 50 -20.10 -16.55 -9.57
CA LEU A 50 -19.06 -17.01 -8.64
C LEU A 50 -18.50 -15.88 -7.74
N PHE A 51 -18.75 -14.62 -8.09
CA PHE A 51 -18.40 -13.43 -7.29
C PHE A 51 -19.61 -12.80 -6.58
N ALA A 52 -20.77 -13.46 -6.62
CA ALA A 52 -22.06 -12.90 -6.20
C ALA A 52 -22.50 -13.33 -4.78
N TYR A 53 -21.55 -13.44 -3.84
CA TYR A 53 -21.86 -13.29 -2.41
C TYR A 53 -21.11 -12.08 -1.87
N GLY A 54 -21.85 -10.99 -1.77
CA GLY A 54 -21.37 -9.70 -1.29
C GLY A 54 -21.38 -8.68 -2.42
N ASP A 55 -22.20 -7.65 -2.24
CA ASP A 55 -22.37 -6.46 -3.07
C ASP A 55 -21.06 -5.63 -3.20
N ARG A 56 -20.03 -6.22 -3.82
CA ARG A 56 -18.61 -5.83 -3.73
C ARG A 56 -18.06 -5.20 -5.02
N ALA A 57 -18.93 -4.71 -5.89
CA ALA A 57 -18.56 -3.79 -6.99
C ALA A 57 -18.65 -2.31 -6.56
N GLY A 58 -19.18 -2.03 -5.36
CA GLY A 58 -19.37 -0.68 -4.85
C GLY A 58 -18.07 0.08 -4.58
N VAL A 59 -16.98 -0.58 -4.14
CA VAL A 59 -15.76 0.10 -3.68
C VAL A 59 -14.99 0.76 -4.84
N LEU A 60 -14.87 0.08 -6.00
CA LEU A 60 -14.21 0.63 -7.19
C LEU A 60 -15.09 1.70 -7.87
N ARG A 61 -16.40 1.48 -8.00
CA ARG A 61 -17.34 2.52 -8.51
C ARG A 61 -17.40 3.75 -7.61
N THR A 62 -17.28 3.58 -6.30
CA THR A 62 -17.33 4.68 -5.33
C THR A 62 -16.06 5.52 -5.36
N ALA A 63 -14.89 4.92 -5.57
CA ALA A 63 -13.64 5.67 -5.73
C ALA A 63 -13.65 6.55 -6.99
N GLN A 64 -14.18 6.04 -8.10
CA GLN A 64 -14.21 6.74 -9.39
C GLN A 64 -15.33 7.81 -9.50
N LYS A 65 -16.44 7.65 -8.76
CA LYS A 65 -17.54 8.64 -8.70
C LYS A 65 -17.37 9.77 -7.66
N ARG A 66 -16.25 9.79 -6.91
CA ARG A 66 -16.00 10.76 -5.81
C ARG A 66 -15.35 12.08 -6.25
N SER A 67 -14.94 12.21 -7.51
CA SER A 67 -14.31 13.43 -8.03
C SER A 67 -15.31 14.57 -8.32
N GLY A 68 -16.63 14.33 -8.24
CA GLY A 68 -17.65 15.33 -8.58
C GLY A 68 -18.87 15.40 -7.66
N ARG A 69 -18.80 14.91 -6.41
CA ARG A 69 -19.90 15.04 -5.42
C ARG A 69 -19.51 16.01 -4.30
N ALA A 70 -20.51 16.73 -3.79
CA ALA A 70 -20.43 17.55 -2.58
C ALA A 70 -19.74 16.76 -1.43
N PHE A 71 -18.90 17.47 -0.69
CA PHE A 71 -18.10 16.89 0.39
C PHE A 71 -19.01 16.21 1.42
N ARG A 72 -18.69 14.95 1.73
CA ARG A 72 -19.28 14.20 2.84
C ARG A 72 -18.17 13.81 3.78
N LEU A 73 -18.35 14.15 5.06
CA LEU A 73 -17.49 13.71 6.15
C LEU A 73 -17.43 12.16 6.13
N ASP A 74 -16.24 11.61 5.89
CA ASP A 74 -16.06 10.16 5.82
C ASP A 74 -15.96 9.58 7.23
N VAL A 75 -17.10 9.10 7.73
CA VAL A 75 -17.25 8.49 9.06
C VAL A 75 -16.86 7.02 9.07
N ARG A 76 -16.35 6.44 7.97
CA ARG A 76 -15.96 5.03 7.96
C ARG A 76 -14.70 4.78 8.77
N GLN A 77 -14.58 3.59 9.32
CA GLN A 77 -13.32 3.12 9.89
C GLN A 77 -12.22 3.04 8.82
N LYS A 78 -11.06 3.60 9.14
CA LYS A 78 -9.89 3.60 8.25
C LYS A 78 -8.92 2.54 8.72
N VAL A 79 -8.44 1.75 7.77
CA VAL A 79 -7.41 0.75 8.01
C VAL A 79 -6.31 0.92 6.97
N ILE A 80 -5.07 0.99 7.43
CA ILE A 80 -3.90 0.95 6.56
C ILE A 80 -3.50 -0.51 6.40
N VAL A 81 -3.37 -0.95 5.15
CA VAL A 81 -2.80 -2.26 4.84
C VAL A 81 -1.53 -2.04 4.03
N LYS A 82 -0.39 -2.46 4.58
CA LYS A 82 0.87 -2.56 3.84
C LYS A 82 1.02 -4.01 3.37
N ALA A 83 1.47 -4.20 2.14
CA ALA A 83 1.66 -5.51 1.55
C ALA A 83 3.02 -5.59 0.86
N LEU A 84 3.76 -6.66 1.09
CA LEU A 84 4.99 -6.98 0.37
C LEU A 84 4.94 -8.42 -0.13
N VAL A 85 5.26 -8.60 -1.41
CA VAL A 85 5.52 -9.92 -1.98
C VAL A 85 7.02 -10.20 -1.84
N SER A 86 7.40 -11.01 -0.87
CA SER A 86 8.79 -11.38 -0.64
C SER A 86 9.13 -12.57 -1.54
N ARG A 87 9.73 -12.28 -2.69
CA ARG A 87 10.22 -13.30 -3.63
C ARG A 87 11.50 -13.94 -3.11
N HIS A 88 11.56 -15.26 -3.17
CA HIS A 88 12.72 -16.01 -2.74
C HIS A 88 13.74 -16.15 -3.89
N ALA A 89 14.50 -15.09 -4.16
CA ALA A 89 15.64 -15.14 -5.09
C ALA A 89 16.92 -15.66 -4.39
N GLY A 90 17.75 -16.46 -5.07
CA GLY A 90 19.03 -16.98 -4.53
C GLY A 90 19.04 -18.50 -4.22
N LYS A 91 20.06 -19.00 -3.50
CA LYS A 91 20.17 -20.43 -3.11
C LYS A 91 19.35 -20.74 -1.85
N GLY A 92 18.85 -21.98 -1.72
CA GLY A 92 17.87 -22.42 -0.70
C GLY A 92 18.11 -21.94 0.74
N ALA A 93 19.34 -22.04 1.26
CA ALA A 93 19.68 -21.64 2.62
C ALA A 93 19.50 -20.12 2.87
N ALA A 94 19.83 -19.27 1.89
CA ALA A 94 19.68 -17.82 2.02
C ALA A 94 18.20 -17.39 2.07
N ARG A 95 17.31 -18.15 1.40
CA ARG A 95 15.86 -17.89 1.40
C ARG A 95 15.23 -18.19 2.75
N ALA A 96 15.55 -19.35 3.31
CA ALA A 96 15.09 -19.77 4.63
C ALA A 96 15.59 -18.80 5.71
N ALA A 97 16.86 -18.39 5.63
CA ALA A 97 17.43 -17.42 6.57
C ALA A 97 16.72 -16.05 6.53
N ALA A 98 16.37 -15.55 5.34
CA ALA A 98 15.67 -14.26 5.22
C ALA A 98 14.23 -14.28 5.75
N LEU A 99 13.53 -15.41 5.62
CA LEU A 99 12.21 -15.62 6.22
C LEU A 99 12.34 -15.78 7.74
N ALA A 100 13.24 -16.64 8.20
CA ALA A 100 13.49 -16.87 9.62
C ALA A 100 13.87 -15.56 10.34
N ALA A 101 14.79 -14.77 9.78
CA ALA A 101 15.16 -13.47 10.32
C ALA A 101 13.97 -12.50 10.43
N HIS A 102 13.04 -12.53 9.48
CA HIS A 102 11.84 -11.71 9.55
C HIS A 102 10.87 -12.21 10.63
N VAL A 103 10.65 -13.52 10.72
CA VAL A 103 9.82 -14.13 11.77
C VAL A 103 10.40 -13.82 13.16
N SER A 104 11.71 -13.97 13.35
CA SER A 104 12.38 -13.60 14.60
C SER A 104 12.27 -12.11 14.91
N TYR A 105 12.35 -11.24 13.89
CA TYR A 105 12.16 -9.80 14.07
C TYR A 105 10.73 -9.46 14.54
N LEU A 106 9.72 -10.15 14.00
CA LEU A 106 8.32 -9.96 14.40
C LEU A 106 8.05 -10.43 15.84
N GLY A 107 8.70 -11.50 16.29
CA GLY A 107 8.58 -12.04 17.64
C GLY A 107 9.48 -11.40 18.69
N ARG A 108 10.12 -10.26 18.40
CA ARG A 108 11.09 -9.63 19.32
C ARG A 108 10.43 -9.17 20.63
N ALA A 109 11.21 -9.19 21.71
CA ALA A 109 10.83 -8.58 22.99
C ALA A 109 10.54 -7.08 22.81
N GLY A 110 9.55 -6.57 23.52
CA GLY A 110 9.12 -5.16 23.44
C GLY A 110 7.94 -4.92 22.50
N ALA A 111 7.60 -5.84 21.59
CA ALA A 111 6.53 -5.64 20.61
C ALA A 111 5.13 -6.10 21.11
N GLY A 112 5.05 -6.98 22.10
CA GLY A 112 3.79 -7.47 22.67
C GLY A 112 3.18 -6.54 23.72
N VAL A 113 2.06 -6.96 24.31
CA VAL A 113 1.40 -6.24 25.41
C VAL A 113 2.37 -6.09 26.58
N GLU A 114 2.48 -4.88 27.13
CA GLU A 114 3.37 -4.55 28.26
C GLU A 114 4.86 -4.90 28.01
N GLY A 115 5.31 -4.86 26.75
CA GLY A 115 6.71 -5.10 26.40
C GLY A 115 7.14 -6.57 26.38
N LYS A 116 6.20 -7.51 26.57
CA LYS A 116 6.45 -8.95 26.41
C LYS A 116 6.78 -9.30 24.94
N PRO A 117 7.45 -10.44 24.66
CA PRO A 117 7.58 -10.93 23.30
C PRO A 117 6.21 -11.10 22.64
N ALA A 118 6.09 -10.70 21.38
CA ALA A 118 4.85 -10.85 20.65
C ALA A 118 4.63 -12.33 20.28
N GLU A 119 3.56 -12.93 20.82
CA GLU A 119 3.21 -14.32 20.50
C GLU A 119 2.64 -14.42 19.08
N PHE A 120 2.92 -15.55 18.43
CA PHE A 120 2.36 -15.86 17.13
C PHE A 120 1.07 -16.66 17.27
N TYR A 121 0.11 -16.34 16.42
CA TYR A 121 -1.15 -17.04 16.30
C TYR A 121 -1.44 -17.35 14.83
N ASP A 122 -2.34 -18.30 14.60
CA ASP A 122 -2.87 -18.59 13.27
C ASP A 122 -4.40 -18.56 13.28
N ARG A 123 -5.01 -19.21 12.28
CA ARG A 123 -6.46 -19.33 12.15
C ARG A 123 -7.13 -19.93 13.39
N THR A 124 -6.48 -20.85 14.10
CA THR A 124 -7.07 -21.66 15.18
C THR A 124 -6.31 -21.62 16.49
N GLY A 125 -4.98 -21.48 16.46
CA GLY A 125 -4.12 -21.52 17.65
C GLY A 125 -3.59 -20.14 18.04
N ASP A 126 -3.41 -19.93 19.34
CA ASP A 126 -2.91 -18.67 19.92
C ASP A 126 -1.42 -18.69 20.30
N ALA A 127 -0.78 -19.87 20.28
CA ALA A 127 0.62 -20.08 20.62
C ALA A 127 1.29 -20.95 19.55
N VAL A 128 1.49 -20.37 18.36
CA VAL A 128 2.09 -21.04 17.22
C VAL A 128 3.61 -20.88 17.28
N ASP A 129 4.36 -21.98 17.21
CA ASP A 129 5.79 -21.91 16.93
C ASP A 129 5.97 -21.45 15.47
N ALA A 130 6.33 -20.18 15.30
CA ALA A 130 6.47 -19.58 13.99
C ALA A 130 7.65 -20.15 13.19
N ALA A 131 8.71 -20.63 13.85
CA ALA A 131 9.85 -21.25 13.17
C ALA A 131 9.46 -22.62 12.61
N GLU A 132 8.68 -23.40 13.37
CA GLU A 132 8.11 -24.65 12.89
C GLU A 132 7.07 -24.43 11.79
N ALA A 133 6.11 -23.53 12.01
CA ALA A 133 5.04 -23.25 11.05
C ALA A 133 5.54 -22.77 9.68
N THR A 134 6.70 -22.11 9.65
CA THR A 134 7.33 -21.56 8.43
C THR A 134 8.52 -22.36 7.90
N ARG A 135 8.86 -23.50 8.53
CA ARG A 135 10.06 -24.31 8.23
C ARG A 135 10.24 -24.61 6.74
N ASP A 136 9.15 -24.95 6.05
CA ASP A 136 9.15 -25.33 4.64
C ASP A 136 8.74 -24.19 3.68
N TRP A 137 8.47 -22.98 4.18
CA TRP A 137 8.05 -21.87 3.33
C TRP A 137 9.23 -21.25 2.58
N GLY A 138 10.47 -21.45 3.06
CA GLY A 138 11.68 -20.96 2.41
C GLY A 138 11.97 -21.57 1.04
N SER A 139 11.38 -22.72 0.72
CA SER A 139 11.44 -23.35 -0.60
C SER A 139 10.33 -22.92 -1.55
N ASP A 140 9.33 -22.18 -1.06
CA ASP A 140 8.29 -21.62 -1.92
C ASP A 140 8.89 -20.57 -2.87
N ARG A 141 8.15 -20.18 -3.92
CA ARG A 141 8.59 -19.11 -4.83
C ARG A 141 8.62 -17.74 -4.14
N HIS A 142 7.67 -17.52 -3.24
CA HIS A 142 7.48 -16.29 -2.49
C HIS A 142 6.66 -16.56 -1.24
N HIS A 143 6.59 -15.56 -0.37
CA HIS A 143 5.56 -15.43 0.66
C HIS A 143 5.05 -13.99 0.65
N PHE A 144 3.90 -13.75 1.26
CA PHE A 144 3.35 -12.42 1.44
C PHE A 144 3.53 -11.97 2.87
N ARG A 145 3.84 -10.69 3.05
CA ARG A 145 3.85 -10.01 4.34
C ARG A 145 2.81 -8.92 4.30
N PHE A 146 1.95 -8.89 5.30
CA PHE A 146 0.98 -7.82 5.46
C PHE A 146 1.13 -7.18 6.83
N ILE A 147 0.85 -5.88 6.87
CA ILE A 147 0.60 -5.16 8.12
C ILE A 147 -0.81 -4.60 8.02
N VAL A 148 -1.65 -4.90 9.01
CA VAL A 148 -3.02 -4.40 9.12
C VAL A 148 -3.08 -3.48 10.32
N SER A 149 -3.23 -2.18 10.08
CA SER A 149 -3.22 -1.13 11.09
C SER A 149 -4.55 -0.36 11.06
N PRO A 150 -5.53 -0.74 11.88
CA PRO A 150 -6.73 0.06 12.09
C PRO A 150 -6.36 1.40 12.73
N GLU A 151 -6.96 2.51 12.27
CA GLU A 151 -6.66 3.84 12.82
C GLU A 151 -6.96 3.95 14.33
N HIS A 152 -7.97 3.21 14.78
CA HIS A 152 -8.39 3.10 16.18
C HIS A 152 -8.18 1.67 16.70
N GLY A 153 -7.02 1.07 16.39
CA GLY A 153 -6.67 -0.27 16.84
C GLY A 153 -6.66 -0.42 18.37
N ASP A 154 -6.41 0.67 19.09
CA ASP A 154 -6.52 0.80 20.55
C ASP A 154 -7.95 0.53 21.08
N ARG A 155 -8.97 0.80 20.27
CA ARG A 155 -10.38 0.55 20.62
C ARG A 155 -10.83 -0.88 20.31
N ILE A 156 -9.99 -1.69 19.66
CA ILE A 156 -10.28 -3.09 19.33
C ILE A 156 -9.76 -3.96 20.47
N ALA A 157 -10.66 -4.40 21.35
CA ALA A 157 -10.31 -5.21 22.53
C ALA A 157 -9.59 -6.53 22.17
N ASP A 158 -10.01 -7.20 21.09
CA ASP A 158 -9.39 -8.41 20.58
C ASP A 158 -8.87 -8.21 19.15
N LEU A 159 -7.62 -7.74 19.05
CA LEU A 159 -6.96 -7.51 17.76
C LEU A 159 -6.61 -8.83 17.03
N ARG A 160 -6.41 -9.93 17.77
CA ARG A 160 -6.15 -11.26 17.16
C ARG A 160 -7.42 -11.77 16.49
N GLY A 161 -8.56 -11.73 17.18
CA GLY A 161 -9.86 -12.10 16.62
C GLY A 161 -10.29 -11.19 15.47
N TYR A 162 -10.05 -9.88 15.56
CA TYR A 162 -10.20 -8.97 14.43
C TYR A 162 -9.42 -9.46 13.21
N THR A 163 -8.15 -9.81 13.41
CA THR A 163 -7.27 -10.23 12.33
C THR A 163 -7.67 -11.59 11.75
N ARG A 164 -8.11 -12.55 12.59
CA ARG A 164 -8.66 -13.84 12.14
C ARG A 164 -9.88 -13.65 11.24
N GLU A 165 -10.77 -12.74 11.63
CA GLU A 165 -11.97 -12.46 10.84
C GLU A 165 -11.63 -11.80 9.50
N VAL A 166 -10.68 -10.86 9.49
CA VAL A 166 -10.13 -10.30 8.24
C VAL A 166 -9.57 -11.41 7.35
N MET A 167 -8.75 -12.30 7.93
CA MET A 167 -8.14 -13.40 7.18
C MET A 167 -9.15 -14.43 6.71
N ALA A 168 -10.24 -14.67 7.43
CA ALA A 168 -11.34 -15.52 7.00
C ALA A 168 -12.04 -14.95 5.76
N ARG A 169 -12.32 -13.64 5.74
CA ARG A 169 -12.91 -12.99 4.55
C ARG A 169 -11.93 -12.94 3.37
N VAL A 170 -10.65 -12.68 3.62
CA VAL A 170 -9.60 -12.73 2.59
C VAL A 170 -9.48 -14.13 2.00
N SER A 171 -9.43 -15.16 2.85
CA SER A 171 -9.42 -16.56 2.46
C SER A 171 -10.63 -16.92 1.58
N ALA A 172 -11.83 -16.49 1.96
CA ALA A 172 -13.05 -16.70 1.17
C ALA A 172 -12.99 -15.99 -0.19
N ASP A 173 -12.56 -14.73 -0.23
CA ASP A 173 -12.44 -13.95 -1.48
C ASP A 173 -11.44 -14.57 -2.46
N LEU A 174 -10.37 -15.18 -1.94
CA LEU A 174 -9.36 -15.86 -2.75
C LEU A 174 -9.78 -17.28 -3.16
N GLY A 175 -10.87 -17.82 -2.60
CA GLY A 175 -11.26 -19.22 -2.77
C GLY A 175 -10.28 -20.20 -2.11
N GLU A 176 -9.59 -19.77 -1.05
CA GLU A 176 -8.54 -20.51 -0.35
C GLU A 176 -8.91 -20.80 1.12
N PRO A 177 -9.87 -21.69 1.41
CA PRO A 177 -10.26 -21.99 2.80
C PRO A 177 -9.11 -22.55 3.64
N GLY A 178 -8.12 -23.20 2.99
CA GLY A 178 -6.88 -23.70 3.58
C GLY A 178 -5.72 -22.71 3.57
N LEU A 179 -5.96 -21.40 3.37
CA LEU A 179 -4.92 -20.39 3.32
C LEU A 179 -4.08 -20.43 4.61
N ARG A 180 -2.80 -20.79 4.49
CA ARG A 180 -1.88 -20.83 5.62
C ARG A 180 -1.26 -19.47 5.88
N TRP A 181 -1.38 -19.01 7.11
CA TRP A 181 -0.80 -17.77 7.58
C TRP A 181 -0.48 -17.87 9.07
N ILE A 182 0.51 -17.10 9.49
CA ILE A 182 0.77 -16.80 10.90
C ILE A 182 0.72 -15.30 11.09
N GLY A 183 0.32 -14.86 12.27
CA GLY A 183 0.24 -13.46 12.61
C GLY A 183 0.78 -13.17 14.00
N THR A 184 1.10 -11.92 14.25
CA THR A 184 1.42 -11.40 15.57
C THR A 184 0.90 -9.96 15.69
N CYS A 185 0.55 -9.53 16.90
CA CYS A 185 0.04 -8.19 17.16
C CYS A 185 1.10 -7.37 17.88
N HIS A 186 1.36 -6.17 17.38
CA HIS A 186 2.30 -5.22 17.94
C HIS A 186 1.56 -4.07 18.64
N PHE A 187 2.03 -3.72 19.84
CA PHE A 187 1.46 -2.67 20.71
C PHE A 187 2.52 -1.63 21.13
N ASP A 188 3.71 -1.70 20.55
CA ASP A 188 4.88 -0.85 20.82
C ASP A 188 4.88 0.48 20.05
N THR A 189 3.77 0.79 19.38
CA THR A 189 3.57 2.03 18.62
C THR A 189 2.26 2.69 19.02
N ASP A 190 2.06 3.95 18.65
CA ASP A 190 0.82 4.71 18.94
C ASP A 190 -0.45 4.04 18.39
N GLN A 191 -0.33 3.09 17.45
CA GLN A 191 -1.46 2.39 16.85
C GLN A 191 -1.22 0.88 16.84
N PRO A 192 -1.95 0.12 17.68
CA PRO A 192 -1.91 -1.34 17.65
C PRO A 192 -2.19 -1.89 16.25
N HIS A 193 -1.37 -2.83 15.81
CA HIS A 193 -1.45 -3.37 14.46
C HIS A 193 -1.03 -4.84 14.40
N ALA A 194 -1.49 -5.54 13.37
CA ALA A 194 -1.17 -6.95 13.16
C ALA A 194 -0.19 -7.12 12.00
N HIS A 195 0.86 -7.91 12.23
CA HIS A 195 1.74 -8.45 11.19
C HIS A 195 1.24 -9.82 10.77
N LEU A 196 1.25 -10.08 9.47
CA LEU A 196 0.81 -11.34 8.89
C LEU A 196 1.84 -11.84 7.89
N VAL A 197 2.23 -13.10 8.04
CA VAL A 197 3.01 -13.82 7.04
C VAL A 197 2.10 -14.88 6.42
N VAL A 198 1.84 -14.76 5.13
CA VAL A 198 0.97 -15.69 4.38
C VAL A 198 1.84 -16.50 3.43
N ARG A 199 1.68 -17.83 3.47
CA ARG A 199 2.45 -18.75 2.63
C ARG A 199 2.15 -18.47 1.14
N GLY A 200 3.16 -18.55 0.28
CA GLY A 200 2.97 -18.36 -1.17
C GLY A 200 2.50 -19.60 -1.92
N LYS A 201 1.95 -20.60 -1.22
CA LYS A 201 1.43 -21.85 -1.78
C LYS A 201 -0.02 -22.06 -1.34
N ARG A 202 -0.82 -22.56 -2.28
CA ARG A 202 -2.18 -23.06 -2.06
C ARG A 202 -2.15 -24.42 -1.39
N ALA A 203 -3.30 -24.89 -0.93
CA ALA A 203 -3.45 -26.23 -0.35
C ALA A 203 -3.10 -27.35 -1.35
N ASP A 204 -3.30 -27.11 -2.65
CA ASP A 204 -2.98 -28.05 -3.73
C ASP A 204 -1.50 -28.01 -4.20
N GLY A 205 -0.64 -27.25 -3.50
CA GLY A 205 0.78 -27.14 -3.81
C GLY A 205 1.14 -26.19 -4.96
N ARG A 206 0.15 -25.58 -5.65
CA ARG A 206 0.41 -24.52 -6.63
C ARG A 206 0.78 -23.21 -5.94
N ASP A 207 1.41 -22.33 -6.70
CA ASP A 207 1.72 -20.98 -6.21
C ASP A 207 0.43 -20.19 -5.95
N LEU A 208 0.34 -19.59 -4.77
CA LEU A 208 -0.70 -18.63 -4.44
C LEU A 208 -0.40 -17.31 -5.18
N VAL A 209 -1.33 -16.90 -6.04
CA VAL A 209 -1.27 -15.62 -6.76
C VAL A 209 -2.44 -14.77 -6.29
N ILE A 210 -2.14 -13.68 -5.58
CA ILE A 210 -3.14 -12.70 -5.16
C ILE A 210 -3.21 -11.61 -6.24
N PRO A 211 -4.40 -11.33 -6.83
CA PRO A 211 -4.54 -10.29 -7.85
C PRO A 211 -4.07 -8.92 -7.35
N ARG A 212 -3.39 -8.15 -8.22
CA ARG A 212 -2.85 -6.83 -7.86
C ARG A 212 -3.92 -5.88 -7.33
N ASP A 213 -5.11 -5.89 -7.93
CA ASP A 213 -6.21 -5.03 -7.48
C ASP A 213 -6.77 -5.48 -6.13
N TYR A 214 -6.72 -6.78 -5.83
CA TYR A 214 -7.07 -7.29 -4.51
C TYR A 214 -6.06 -6.83 -3.44
N ILE A 215 -4.76 -6.89 -3.73
CA ILE A 215 -3.72 -6.32 -2.84
C ILE A 215 -3.91 -4.81 -2.68
N GLY A 216 -4.20 -4.09 -3.77
CA GLY A 216 -4.31 -2.63 -3.77
C GLY A 216 -5.56 -2.09 -3.07
N PHE A 217 -6.65 -2.87 -3.08
CA PHE A 217 -7.97 -2.41 -2.61
C PHE A 217 -8.73 -3.45 -1.79
N GLY A 218 -8.81 -4.70 -2.25
CA GLY A 218 -9.65 -5.76 -1.67
C GLY A 218 -9.31 -6.09 -0.22
N PHE A 219 -8.03 -6.34 0.08
CA PHE A 219 -7.59 -6.65 1.44
C PHE A 219 -7.97 -5.53 2.41
N ARG A 220 -7.62 -4.28 2.07
CA ARG A 220 -7.97 -3.10 2.87
C ARG A 220 -9.47 -2.97 3.06
N ALA A 221 -10.27 -3.20 2.02
CA ALA A 221 -11.72 -3.13 2.12
C ALA A 221 -12.27 -4.13 3.17
N ARG A 222 -11.78 -5.38 3.18
CA ARG A 222 -12.15 -6.37 4.21
C ARG A 222 -11.73 -5.94 5.60
N SER A 223 -10.51 -5.44 5.74
CA SER A 223 -10.05 -4.93 7.03
C SER A 223 -10.92 -3.78 7.54
N GLN A 224 -11.36 -2.88 6.66
CA GLN A 224 -12.25 -1.78 7.00
C GLN A 224 -13.66 -2.24 7.36
N GLU A 225 -14.22 -3.23 6.64
CA GLU A 225 -15.54 -3.80 6.97
C GLU A 225 -15.54 -4.42 8.37
N VAL A 226 -14.56 -5.27 8.69
CA VAL A 226 -14.45 -5.87 10.04
C VAL A 226 -14.27 -4.79 11.11
N ALA A 227 -13.48 -3.75 10.82
CA ALA A 227 -13.28 -2.66 11.78
C ALA A 227 -14.58 -1.88 12.00
N GLN A 228 -15.32 -1.63 10.92
CA GLN A 228 -16.60 -0.96 10.93
C GLN A 228 -17.64 -1.74 11.73
N GLU A 229 -17.68 -3.06 11.60
CA GLU A 229 -18.62 -3.91 12.33
C GLU A 229 -18.30 -3.96 13.84
N ARG A 230 -17.01 -3.91 14.21
CA ARG A 230 -16.59 -3.94 15.63
C ARG A 230 -16.67 -2.59 16.33
N LEU A 231 -16.35 -1.51 15.62
CA LEU A 231 -16.22 -0.17 16.21
C LEU A 231 -17.39 0.75 15.87
N GLY A 232 -18.25 0.36 14.92
CA GLY A 232 -19.27 1.23 14.36
C GLY A 232 -18.68 2.36 13.51
N ASP A 233 -19.53 3.33 13.18
CA ASP A 233 -19.10 4.55 12.49
C ASP A 233 -18.21 5.40 13.41
N LEU A 234 -17.29 6.11 12.78
CA LEU A 234 -16.49 7.12 13.44
C LEU A 234 -17.39 8.25 13.93
N SER A 235 -17.15 8.70 15.16
CA SER A 235 -17.83 9.89 15.68
C SER A 235 -17.58 11.09 14.78
N ARG A 236 -18.55 12.00 14.68
CA ARG A 236 -18.40 13.24 13.90
C ARG A 236 -17.13 14.00 14.27
N ALA A 237 -16.85 14.12 15.56
CA ALA A 237 -15.67 14.80 16.08
C ALA A 237 -14.35 14.10 15.67
N ASP A 238 -14.30 12.77 15.73
CA ASP A 238 -13.13 12.02 15.25
C ASP A 238 -12.94 12.17 13.74
N ALA A 239 -14.04 12.15 12.96
CA ALA A 239 -13.98 12.32 11.52
C ALA A 239 -13.50 13.73 11.13
N GLU A 240 -13.95 14.77 11.85
CA GLU A 240 -13.47 16.15 11.67
C GLU A 240 -11.99 16.27 12.04
N ARG A 241 -11.55 15.68 13.16
CA ARG A 241 -10.13 15.61 13.55
C ARG A 241 -9.26 14.94 12.50
N ARG A 242 -9.71 13.80 11.94
CA ARG A 242 -8.99 13.09 10.86
C ARG A 242 -8.74 14.01 9.66
N ILE A 243 -9.76 14.76 9.26
CA ILE A 243 -9.70 15.66 8.11
C ILE A 243 -8.78 16.86 8.41
N TRP A 244 -8.89 17.44 9.60
CA TRP A 244 -8.00 18.51 10.04
C TRP A 244 -6.53 18.07 10.05
N LYS A 245 -6.22 16.88 10.56
CA LYS A 245 -4.85 16.33 10.50
C LYS A 245 -4.33 16.18 9.07
N GLU A 246 -5.20 15.94 8.08
CA GLU A 246 -4.78 15.85 6.69
C GLU A 246 -4.48 17.22 6.05
N THR A 247 -5.08 18.32 6.52
CA THR A 247 -4.77 19.67 5.98
C THR A 247 -3.37 20.13 6.39
N GLU A 248 -2.91 19.74 7.58
CA GLU A 248 -1.61 20.12 8.16
C GLU A 248 -0.48 19.10 7.91
N ALA A 249 -0.71 18.08 7.09
CA ALA A 249 0.24 16.98 6.94
C ALA A 249 1.40 17.30 5.98
N ASP A 250 2.65 17.13 6.43
CA ASP A 250 3.88 17.22 5.61
C ASP A 250 4.10 15.98 4.70
N ARG A 251 3.03 15.54 4.05
CA ARG A 251 3.01 14.43 3.09
C ARG A 251 1.91 14.65 2.06
N PHE A 252 1.98 13.94 0.94
CA PHE A 252 0.93 13.99 -0.08
C PHE A 252 -0.37 13.33 0.42
N THR A 253 -1.50 14.02 0.27
CA THR A 253 -2.81 13.67 0.83
C THR A 253 -3.91 13.56 -0.23
N GLY A 254 -5.16 13.34 0.22
CA GLY A 254 -6.33 13.43 -0.65
C GLY A 254 -6.63 14.86 -1.10
N PHE A 255 -6.29 15.87 -0.29
CA PHE A 255 -6.44 17.28 -0.65
C PHE A 255 -5.57 17.62 -1.84
N ASP A 256 -4.29 17.26 -1.79
CA ASP A 256 -3.32 17.61 -2.84
C ASP A 256 -3.72 17.02 -4.20
N ARG A 257 -4.24 15.78 -4.23
CA ARG A 257 -4.79 15.18 -5.46
C ARG A 257 -5.96 15.97 -6.03
N ARG A 258 -6.85 16.48 -5.17
CA ARG A 258 -8.01 17.28 -5.61
C ARG A 258 -7.59 18.67 -6.05
N LEU A 259 -6.61 19.28 -5.39
CA LEU A 259 -6.02 20.56 -5.81
C LEU A 259 -5.39 20.42 -7.21
N VAL A 260 -4.58 19.37 -7.42
CA VAL A 260 -3.99 19.08 -8.74
C VAL A 260 -5.06 18.82 -9.80
N GLN A 261 -6.14 18.12 -9.47
CA GLN A 261 -7.26 17.89 -10.39
C GLN A 261 -8.07 19.13 -10.71
N ALA A 262 -8.11 20.10 -9.79
CA ALA A 262 -8.84 21.36 -9.95
C ALA A 262 -7.98 22.47 -10.54
N ALA A 263 -6.66 22.29 -10.62
CA ALA A 263 -5.75 23.25 -11.21
C ALA A 263 -5.97 23.34 -12.72
N ASP A 264 -5.83 24.55 -13.27
CA ASP A 264 -5.85 24.77 -14.72
C ASP A 264 -4.51 24.40 -15.39
N ALA A 265 -4.39 24.67 -16.69
CA ALA A 265 -3.20 24.37 -17.47
C ALA A 265 -1.93 25.07 -16.96
N ASP A 266 -2.08 26.22 -16.28
CA ASP A 266 -0.98 27.00 -15.72
C ASP A 266 -0.67 26.60 -14.26
N GLY A 267 -1.33 25.56 -13.75
CA GLY A 267 -1.18 25.08 -12.37
C GLY A 267 -1.82 26.00 -11.34
N LEU A 268 -2.72 26.90 -11.74
CA LEU A 268 -3.45 27.78 -10.84
C LEU A 268 -4.73 27.12 -10.31
N VAL A 269 -5.01 27.32 -9.04
CA VAL A 269 -6.19 26.80 -8.33
C VAL A 269 -6.83 27.89 -7.48
N GLU A 270 -8.16 27.86 -7.36
CA GLU A 270 -8.91 28.82 -6.55
C GLU A 270 -8.54 28.75 -5.04
N ASP A 271 -8.64 29.89 -4.34
CA ASP A 271 -8.54 30.01 -2.87
C ASP A 271 -9.78 29.38 -2.17
N GLY A 272 -9.91 28.06 -2.35
CA GLY A 272 -11.06 27.27 -1.94
C GLY A 272 -11.68 26.51 -3.11
N VAL A 273 -11.19 25.30 -3.35
CA VAL A 273 -11.82 24.38 -4.32
C VAL A 273 -13.17 23.91 -3.77
N GLY A 274 -14.20 23.86 -4.62
CA GLY A 274 -15.53 23.34 -4.26
C GLY A 274 -16.57 24.37 -3.81
N GLY A 275 -16.34 25.68 -4.02
CA GLY A 275 -17.37 26.72 -3.84
C GLY A 275 -17.61 27.12 -2.38
N THR A 276 -18.87 27.22 -1.96
CA THR A 276 -19.27 27.65 -0.60
C THR A 276 -19.27 26.52 0.45
N ASP A 277 -18.82 25.34 0.07
CA ASP A 277 -18.83 24.15 0.92
C ASP A 277 -17.74 24.16 2.00
N ALA A 278 -17.93 23.38 3.07
CA ALA A 278 -16.90 23.11 4.10
C ALA A 278 -15.55 22.65 3.50
N TRP A 279 -15.58 22.03 2.32
CA TRP A 279 -14.38 21.64 1.58
C TRP A 279 -13.54 22.82 1.11
N ALA A 280 -14.14 23.95 0.77
CA ALA A 280 -13.40 25.13 0.37
C ALA A 280 -12.60 25.68 1.55
N ALA A 281 -13.19 25.71 2.76
CA ALA A 281 -12.46 26.11 3.96
C ALA A 281 -11.27 25.19 4.27
N LEU A 282 -11.45 23.87 4.15
CA LEU A 282 -10.36 22.90 4.35
C LEU A 282 -9.29 23.00 3.26
N SER A 283 -9.68 23.22 2.01
CA SER A 283 -8.77 23.42 0.89
C SER A 283 -7.95 24.70 1.05
N ARG A 284 -8.57 25.78 1.55
CA ARG A 284 -7.86 27.01 1.93
C ARG A 284 -6.83 26.75 3.03
N GLY A 285 -7.23 26.03 4.08
CA GLY A 285 -6.31 25.63 5.14
C GLY A 285 -5.12 24.83 4.60
N ARG A 286 -5.38 23.88 3.69
CA ARG A 286 -4.33 23.11 3.02
C ARG A 286 -3.42 23.99 2.15
N LEU A 287 -3.97 24.87 1.33
CA LEU A 287 -3.21 25.78 0.46
C LEU A 287 -2.28 26.70 1.29
N ARG A 288 -2.78 27.27 2.38
CA ARG A 288 -1.96 28.06 3.32
C ARG A 288 -0.83 27.24 3.94
N HIS A 289 -1.09 25.98 4.28
CA HIS A 289 -0.04 25.09 4.77
C HIS A 289 1.01 24.78 3.69
N LEU A 290 0.59 24.50 2.45
CA LEU A 290 1.49 24.30 1.31
C LEU A 290 2.31 25.56 0.98
N GLU A 291 1.72 26.74 1.12
CA GLU A 291 2.42 28.02 0.95
C GLU A 291 3.54 28.20 1.98
N ARG A 292 3.30 27.89 3.26
CA ARG A 292 4.35 27.88 4.28
C ARG A 292 5.50 26.91 3.96
N LEU A 293 5.23 25.83 3.22
CA LEU A 293 6.24 24.88 2.76
C LEU A 293 6.92 25.31 1.44
N GLY A 294 6.52 26.44 0.84
CA GLY A 294 7.00 26.88 -0.46
C GLY A 294 6.54 25.98 -1.62
N LEU A 295 5.39 25.31 -1.46
CA LEU A 295 4.82 24.37 -2.43
C LEU A 295 3.56 24.92 -3.12
N ALA A 296 3.09 26.07 -2.68
CA ALA A 296 2.06 26.87 -3.33
C ALA A 296 2.44 28.35 -3.20
N GLU A 297 2.11 29.15 -4.20
CA GLU A 297 2.37 30.59 -4.19
C GLU A 297 1.06 31.34 -4.47
N ARG A 298 0.66 32.25 -3.58
CA ARG A 298 -0.53 33.06 -3.80
C ARG A 298 -0.32 34.06 -4.94
N THR A 299 -1.16 33.95 -5.96
CA THR A 299 -1.18 34.84 -7.13
C THR A 299 -2.56 35.49 -7.24
N GLY A 300 -2.70 36.70 -6.71
CA GLY A 300 -3.99 37.39 -6.62
C GLY A 300 -4.99 36.63 -5.73
N GLY A 301 -6.16 36.29 -6.29
CA GLY A 301 -7.19 35.49 -5.61
C GLY A 301 -7.02 33.96 -5.72
N ARG A 302 -5.94 33.49 -6.33
CA ARG A 302 -5.66 32.07 -6.63
C ARG A 302 -4.30 31.66 -6.08
N TYR A 303 -3.99 30.37 -6.13
CA TYR A 303 -2.66 29.82 -5.80
C TYR A 303 -2.08 29.11 -7.02
N ARG A 304 -0.78 29.31 -7.27
CA ARG A 304 0.00 28.49 -8.19
C ARG A 304 0.61 27.33 -7.41
N LEU A 305 0.32 26.11 -7.84
CA LEU A 305 0.91 24.91 -7.25
C LEU A 305 2.31 24.67 -7.81
N ASP A 306 3.24 24.21 -6.98
CA ASP A 306 4.55 23.79 -7.43
C ASP A 306 4.45 22.54 -8.34
N ALA A 307 5.06 22.59 -9.53
CA ALA A 307 5.00 21.50 -10.51
C ALA A 307 5.60 20.16 -9.98
N HIS A 308 6.43 20.24 -8.95
CA HIS A 308 7.05 19.10 -8.28
C HIS A 308 6.51 18.88 -6.86
N MET A 309 5.36 19.48 -6.50
CA MET A 309 4.74 19.41 -5.17
C MET A 309 4.62 17.97 -4.66
N GLU A 310 4.14 17.04 -5.47
CA GLU A 310 4.00 15.64 -5.05
C GLU A 310 5.36 15.03 -4.66
N THR A 311 6.38 15.22 -5.49
CA THR A 311 7.74 14.74 -5.24
C THR A 311 8.34 15.36 -3.98
N LYS A 312 8.16 16.68 -3.79
CA LYS A 312 8.65 17.41 -2.61
C LYS A 312 7.95 16.94 -1.33
N LEU A 313 6.62 16.78 -1.32
CA LEU A 313 5.87 16.24 -0.17
C LEU A 313 6.24 14.80 0.16
N ARG A 314 6.45 13.95 -0.86
CA ARG A 314 6.96 12.59 -0.65
C ARG A 314 8.37 12.61 -0.05
N THR A 315 9.21 13.55 -0.46
CA THR A 315 10.55 13.74 0.09
C THR A 315 10.51 14.20 1.54
N LEU A 316 9.61 15.12 1.91
CA LEU A 316 9.40 15.53 3.31
C LEU A 316 9.00 14.35 4.19
N GLN A 317 8.06 13.52 3.72
CA GLN A 317 7.67 12.30 4.41
C GLN A 317 8.88 11.38 4.66
N ILE A 318 9.73 11.19 3.64
CA ILE A 318 10.94 10.37 3.75
C ILE A 318 11.96 10.98 4.72
N ARG A 319 12.16 12.31 4.69
CA ARG A 319 13.15 13.00 5.55
C ARG A 319 12.87 12.77 7.02
N ARG A 320 11.61 12.65 7.44
CA ARG A 320 11.25 12.34 8.84
C ARG A 320 11.84 11.00 9.30
N ASP A 321 11.81 9.98 8.45
CA ASP A 321 12.39 8.66 8.74
C ASP A 321 13.92 8.75 8.83
N VAL A 322 14.54 9.51 7.92
CA VAL A 322 16.00 9.78 7.95
C VAL A 322 16.40 10.48 9.26
N ILE A 323 15.73 11.57 9.62
CA ILE A 323 16.01 12.36 10.83
C ILE A 323 15.91 11.49 12.08
N ARG A 324 14.90 10.61 12.15
CA ARG A 324 14.76 9.67 13.27
C ARG A 324 16.01 8.79 13.43
N THR A 325 16.48 8.17 12.34
CA THR A 325 17.68 7.32 12.40
C THR A 325 18.94 8.12 12.72
N LEU A 326 19.11 9.30 12.15
CA LEU A 326 20.27 10.16 12.48
C LEU A 326 20.28 10.53 13.96
N ASN A 327 19.13 10.90 14.53
CA ASN A 327 19.03 11.22 15.94
C ASN A 327 19.32 10.00 16.83
N GLN A 328 18.84 8.81 16.47
CA GLN A 328 19.18 7.58 17.18
C GLN A 328 20.69 7.30 17.17
N ARG A 329 21.37 7.51 16.03
CA ARG A 329 22.84 7.38 15.94
C ARG A 329 23.56 8.37 16.86
N ARG A 330 23.12 9.64 16.88
CA ARG A 330 23.70 10.66 17.77
C ARG A 330 23.55 10.30 19.24
N MET A 331 22.36 9.82 19.63
CA MET A 331 22.11 9.35 21.00
C MET A 331 22.95 8.11 21.34
N ALA A 332 23.29 7.27 20.37
CA ALA A 332 24.21 6.15 20.50
C ALA A 332 25.70 6.54 20.45
N GLY A 333 26.04 7.84 20.45
CA GLY A 333 27.40 8.35 20.54
C GLY A 333 28.07 8.71 19.20
N ALA A 334 27.36 8.65 18.08
CA ALA A 334 27.90 9.12 16.79
C ALA A 334 28.03 10.65 16.80
N ARG A 335 29.26 11.16 16.71
CA ARG A 335 29.52 12.62 16.70
C ARG A 335 29.12 13.26 15.39
N ASP A 336 29.49 12.62 14.27
CA ASP A 336 29.17 13.11 12.93
C ASP A 336 28.45 12.03 12.12
N VAL A 337 27.13 12.19 12.02
CA VAL A 337 26.25 11.35 11.19
C VAL A 337 25.47 12.23 10.22
N ARG A 338 25.51 11.88 8.92
CA ARG A 338 24.86 12.64 7.85
C ARG A 338 24.24 11.74 6.78
N PRO A 339 23.23 12.22 6.04
CA PRO A 339 22.80 11.55 4.81
C PRO A 339 23.93 11.52 3.78
N LEU A 340 24.12 10.38 3.11
CA LEU A 340 24.98 10.23 1.94
C LEU A 340 24.40 11.06 0.79
N GLY A 341 25.24 11.85 0.13
CA GLY A 341 24.90 12.55 -1.11
C GLY A 341 25.10 11.66 -2.35
N ALA A 342 25.71 12.22 -3.38
CA ALA A 342 26.04 11.53 -4.63
C ALA A 342 27.41 10.84 -4.59
N GLU A 343 28.17 11.03 -3.51
CA GLU A 343 29.51 10.48 -3.36
C GLU A 343 29.51 8.97 -3.15
N THR A 344 30.66 8.35 -3.40
CA THR A 344 30.92 6.95 -3.05
C THR A 344 31.67 6.90 -1.73
N VAL A 345 31.17 6.10 -0.78
CA VAL A 345 31.77 5.93 0.55
C VAL A 345 32.14 4.48 0.75
N ARG A 346 33.37 4.24 1.23
CA ARG A 346 33.84 2.92 1.66
C ARG A 346 34.02 2.90 3.17
N GLY A 347 33.57 1.84 3.81
CA GLY A 347 33.66 1.72 5.26
C GLY A 347 32.97 0.48 5.81
N HIS A 348 32.70 0.50 7.11
CA HIS A 348 32.04 -0.60 7.81
C HIS A 348 30.61 -0.24 8.19
N VAL A 349 29.70 -1.20 8.02
CA VAL A 349 28.30 -1.03 8.42
C VAL A 349 28.22 -0.93 9.94
N VAL A 350 27.77 0.21 10.47
CA VAL A 350 27.54 0.39 11.91
C VAL A 350 26.08 0.18 12.30
N GLN A 351 25.17 0.36 11.34
CA GLN A 351 23.76 0.03 11.50
C GLN A 351 23.17 -0.36 10.16
N ALA A 352 22.28 -1.33 10.17
CA ALA A 352 21.47 -1.68 9.02
C ALA A 352 20.05 -2.02 9.49
N GLY A 353 19.05 -1.62 8.72
CA GLY A 353 17.66 -1.76 9.15
C GLY A 353 16.66 -1.49 8.04
N ARG A 354 15.39 -1.38 8.41
CA ARG A 354 14.28 -1.06 7.52
C ARG A 354 13.41 0.01 8.20
N HIS A 355 12.97 1.00 7.43
CA HIS A 355 12.08 2.07 7.92
C HIS A 355 10.62 1.65 8.00
N ASP A 356 10.30 0.53 7.36
CA ASP A 356 9.01 -0.12 7.53
C ASP A 356 9.21 -1.56 7.99
N GLU A 357 8.28 -2.02 8.79
CA GLU A 357 8.32 -3.36 9.38
C GLU A 357 7.97 -4.47 8.36
N VAL A 358 7.32 -4.10 7.23
CA VAL A 358 7.00 -5.06 6.15
C VAL A 358 8.27 -5.45 5.37
N GLY A 359 9.26 -4.56 5.39
CA GLY A 359 10.59 -4.67 4.83
C GLY A 359 10.79 -4.13 3.42
N ALA A 360 9.96 -3.19 2.97
CA ALA A 360 10.10 -2.54 1.66
C ALA A 360 11.17 -1.44 1.62
N SER A 361 11.54 -0.84 2.76
CA SER A 361 12.42 0.34 2.82
C SER A 361 13.72 0.08 3.59
N PRO A 362 14.67 -0.68 3.04
CA PRO A 362 15.97 -0.92 3.67
C PRO A 362 16.84 0.35 3.75
N PHE A 363 17.66 0.45 4.80
CA PHE A 363 18.68 1.48 4.97
C PHE A 363 19.94 0.91 5.62
N VAL A 364 21.05 1.64 5.47
CA VAL A 364 22.34 1.37 6.12
C VAL A 364 22.96 2.65 6.63
N VAL A 365 23.80 2.52 7.65
CA VAL A 365 24.72 3.55 8.12
C VAL A 365 26.12 2.95 8.05
N VAL A 366 27.01 3.62 7.32
CA VAL A 366 28.39 3.17 7.09
C VAL A 366 29.34 4.18 7.71
N LYS A 367 30.26 3.70 8.54
CA LYS A 367 31.34 4.50 9.12
C LYS A 367 32.57 4.38 8.23
N ASP A 368 33.04 5.50 7.72
CA ASP A 368 34.24 5.56 6.89
C ASP A 368 35.54 5.52 7.72
N ARG A 369 36.69 5.52 7.04
CA ARG A 369 38.02 5.54 7.69
C ARG A 369 38.27 6.82 8.51
N ALA A 370 37.63 7.93 8.17
CA ALA A 370 37.75 9.18 8.93
C ALA A 370 36.85 9.17 10.19
N GLY A 371 36.07 8.11 10.39
CA GLY A 371 35.16 7.96 11.51
C GLY A 371 33.80 8.63 11.32
N MET A 372 33.52 9.16 10.13
CA MET A 372 32.26 9.81 9.77
C MET A 372 31.21 8.75 9.42
N GLU A 373 29.99 8.92 9.92
CA GLU A 373 28.88 8.02 9.63
C GLU A 373 27.97 8.55 8.52
N HIS A 374 27.77 7.73 7.49
CA HIS A 374 26.96 8.07 6.31
C HIS A 374 25.72 7.19 6.26
N TYR A 375 24.57 7.82 6.41
CA TYR A 375 23.26 7.19 6.26
C TYR A 375 22.86 7.10 4.79
N ALA A 376 22.41 5.94 4.34
CA ALA A 376 21.90 5.76 2.99
C ALA A 376 20.66 4.86 2.96
N ARG A 377 19.64 5.24 2.18
CA ARG A 377 18.53 4.34 1.84
C ARG A 377 18.97 3.40 0.73
N LEU A 378 18.45 2.18 0.74
CA LEU A 378 18.69 1.21 -0.31
C LEU A 378 17.41 0.98 -1.12
N ALA A 379 17.57 0.48 -2.34
CA ALA A 379 16.43 0.15 -3.19
C ALA A 379 15.54 -0.93 -2.53
N PRO A 380 14.22 -0.89 -2.72
CA PRO A 380 13.33 -1.94 -2.23
C PRO A 380 13.78 -3.33 -2.67
N GLY A 381 13.73 -4.30 -1.76
CA GLY A 381 14.19 -5.67 -2.01
C GLY A 381 15.71 -5.88 -1.86
N THR A 382 16.49 -4.83 -1.61
CA THR A 382 17.93 -4.99 -1.31
C THR A 382 18.12 -5.69 0.04
N THR A 383 18.96 -6.72 0.07
CA THR A 383 19.39 -7.36 1.32
C THR A 383 20.36 -6.45 2.05
N THR A 384 20.04 -6.10 3.29
CA THR A 384 20.90 -5.28 4.12
C THR A 384 22.14 -6.06 4.56
N PRO A 385 23.35 -5.49 4.43
CA PRO A 385 24.58 -6.11 4.92
C PRO A 385 24.56 -6.22 6.45
N ALA A 386 25.29 -7.20 7.00
CA ALA A 386 25.45 -7.36 8.44
C ALA A 386 26.28 -6.20 9.02
N VAL A 387 25.99 -5.83 10.27
CA VAL A 387 26.81 -4.87 11.04
C VAL A 387 28.24 -5.41 11.15
N GLY A 388 29.23 -4.51 11.02
CA GLY A 388 30.66 -4.81 10.97
C GLY A 388 31.20 -5.11 9.57
N LYS A 389 30.34 -5.45 8.60
CA LYS A 389 30.77 -5.80 7.25
C LYS A 389 31.34 -4.58 6.51
N ALA A 390 32.48 -4.75 5.85
CA ALA A 390 33.03 -3.76 4.94
C ALA A 390 32.17 -3.68 3.67
N VAL A 391 31.80 -2.46 3.28
CA VAL A 391 30.96 -2.19 2.11
C VAL A 391 31.43 -0.93 1.39
N GLU A 392 31.13 -0.88 0.11
CA GLU A 392 31.14 0.35 -0.67
C GLU A 392 29.69 0.75 -0.93
N ILE A 393 29.33 1.99 -0.65
CA ILE A 393 28.01 2.54 -0.94
C ILE A 393 28.15 3.64 -1.98
N LEU A 394 27.43 3.50 -3.08
CA LEU A 394 27.37 4.49 -4.15
C LEU A 394 26.12 5.33 -3.96
N GLY A 395 26.31 6.60 -3.60
CA GLY A 395 25.25 7.59 -3.48
C GLY A 395 24.57 7.88 -4.82
N THR A 396 23.36 8.43 -4.76
CA THR A 396 22.68 8.97 -5.93
C THR A 396 21.97 10.25 -5.55
N ASP A 397 21.75 11.13 -6.52
CA ASP A 397 21.00 12.39 -6.32
C ASP A 397 19.55 12.15 -5.85
N ARG A 398 19.04 10.92 -6.00
CA ARG A 398 17.71 10.51 -5.56
C ARG A 398 17.69 9.99 -4.12
N GLY A 399 18.83 9.98 -3.42
CA GLY A 399 18.96 9.53 -2.04
C GLY A 399 18.76 8.03 -1.85
N ILE A 400 18.83 7.23 -2.92
CA ILE A 400 18.82 5.76 -2.90
C ILE A 400 20.20 5.29 -3.32
N ALA A 401 20.97 4.76 -2.39
CA ALA A 401 22.30 4.23 -2.65
C ALA A 401 22.26 2.78 -3.17
N ARG A 402 23.31 2.41 -3.89
CA ARG A 402 23.58 1.04 -4.32
C ARG A 402 24.74 0.48 -3.50
N LEU A 403 24.63 -0.79 -3.11
CA LEU A 403 25.74 -1.50 -2.48
C LEU A 403 26.71 -1.98 -3.58
N GLY A 404 27.95 -1.53 -3.49
CA GLY A 404 29.09 -2.11 -4.19
C GLY A 404 29.66 -3.31 -3.41
N THR A 405 30.24 -4.26 -4.13
CA THR A 405 30.95 -5.40 -3.53
C THR A 405 32.43 -5.07 -3.47
N LEU A 406 32.99 -4.98 -2.26
CA LEU A 406 34.44 -4.97 -2.09
C LEU A 406 34.95 -6.38 -2.37
N ASP A 407 35.63 -6.56 -3.50
CA ASP A 407 36.20 -7.85 -3.88
C ASP A 407 37.30 -8.26 -2.87
N ARG A 408 37.46 -9.56 -2.66
CA ARG A 408 38.34 -10.17 -1.62
C ARG A 408 39.86 -9.91 -1.79
N GLY A 409 40.27 -8.91 -2.56
CA GLY A 409 41.66 -8.68 -2.97
C GLY A 409 42.22 -7.28 -2.78
N GLN A 410 41.55 -6.36 -2.06
CA GLN A 410 42.13 -5.05 -1.76
C GLN A 410 42.25 -4.80 -0.25
N PRO A 411 43.36 -4.17 0.19
CA PRO A 411 43.86 -4.31 1.55
C PRO A 411 42.84 -3.80 2.55
N THR A 412 42.66 -4.61 3.58
CA THR A 412 41.95 -4.35 4.82
C THR A 412 42.05 -2.87 5.18
N LEU A 413 40.89 -2.24 5.40
CA LEU A 413 40.82 -0.93 6.05
C LEU A 413 41.19 -1.13 7.54
N GLU A 414 42.46 -1.39 7.84
CA GLU A 414 43.06 -1.15 9.16
C GLU A 414 43.42 0.35 9.24
N ARG A 415 43.25 1.08 10.34
CA ARG A 415 43.08 0.74 11.77
C ARG A 415 41.91 1.51 12.39
#